data_AF-A0A1S4ERA1-F1
#
_entry.id   AF-A0A1S4ERA1-F1
#
_cell.length_a   1.000
_cell.length_b   1.000
_cell.length_c   1.000
_cell.angle_alpha   90.00
_cell.angle_beta   90.00
_cell.angle_gamma   90.00
#
_symmetry.space_group_name_H-M   'P 1'
#
loop_
_entity.id
_entity.type
_entity.pdbx_description
1 polymer ?
#
loop_
_entity_poly.entity_id
_entity_poly.type
_entity_poly.pdbx_seq_one_letter_code
_entity_poly.pdbx_strand_id
1 'polypeptide(L)' 'SREQFTITELNSLKTYLDEGGSLLIALGEEGERGSSTNINFLLEQYGVSVNSDCVVRCHFYKYFHPKECFIGNGVLNR' A
#
# COMPACT_ATOMS: atom_id res chain seq x y z
N SER A 1 -10.93 -16.01 -3.26
CA SER A 1 -11.30 -14.62 -2.94
C SER A 1 -10.19 -14.05 -2.09
N ARG A 2 -9.89 -12.75 -2.20
CA ARG A 2 -9.22 -12.05 -1.09
C ARG A 2 -10.30 -11.65 -0.11
N GLU A 3 -10.10 -11.96 1.16
CA GLU A 3 -11.03 -11.64 2.22
C GLU A 3 -10.51 -10.42 2.99
N GLN A 4 -11.44 -9.59 3.46
CA GLN A 4 -11.12 -8.48 4.34
C GLN A 4 -10.64 -9.03 5.67
N PHE A 5 -9.70 -8.34 6.31
CA PHE A 5 -9.27 -8.66 7.65
C PHE A 5 -10.41 -8.46 8.63
N THR A 6 -10.59 -9.43 9.50
CA THR A 6 -11.42 -9.31 10.69
C THR A 6 -10.78 -8.34 11.69
N ILE A 7 -11.60 -7.83 12.61
CA ILE A 7 -11.12 -6.97 13.72
C ILE A 7 -10.04 -7.70 14.54
N THR A 8 -10.22 -9.00 14.77
CA THR A 8 -9.26 -9.83 15.53
C THR A 8 -7.91 -9.92 14.84
N GLU A 9 -7.88 -10.08 13.51
CA GLU A 9 -6.64 -10.13 12.74
C GLU A 9 -5.92 -8.78 12.76
N LEU A 10 -6.65 -7.67 12.56
CA LEU A 10 -6.07 -6.32 12.63
C LEU A 10 -5.52 -6.02 14.02
N ASN A 11 -6.22 -6.42 15.09
CA ASN A 11 -5.73 -6.29 16.46
C ASN A 11 -4.48 -7.14 16.70
N SER A 12 -4.40 -8.34 16.11
CA SER A 12 -3.21 -9.19 16.25
C SER A 12 -1.99 -8.57 15.57
N LEU A 13 -2.17 -7.97 14.39
CA LEU A 13 -1.11 -7.22 13.69
C LEU A 13 -0.66 -6.00 14.51
N LYS A 14 -1.61 -5.29 15.13
CA LYS A 14 -1.32 -4.18 16.03
C LYS A 14 -0.50 -4.63 17.23
N THR A 15 -0.94 -5.67 17.94
CA THR A 15 -0.17 -6.24 19.07
C THR A 15 1.23 -6.65 18.65
N TYR A 16 1.39 -7.30 17.49
CA TYR A 16 2.70 -7.69 16.98
C TYR A 16 3.63 -6.47 16.75
N LEU A 17 3.11 -5.36 16.23
CA LEU A 17 3.86 -4.11 16.09
C LEU A 17 4.19 -3.50 17.47
N ASP A 18 3.23 -3.48 18.39
CA ASP A 18 3.40 -2.93 19.75
C ASP A 18 4.45 -3.71 20.57
N GLU A 19 4.62 -5.01 20.29
CA GLU A 19 5.65 -5.87 20.88
C GLU A 19 7.03 -5.73 20.21
N GLY A 20 7.18 -4.81 19.24
CA GLY A 20 8.44 -4.53 18.54
C GLY A 20 8.64 -5.32 17.25
N GLY A 21 7.61 -6.02 16.77
CA GLY A 21 7.59 -6.63 15.45
C GLY A 21 7.62 -5.59 14.32
N SER A 22 7.84 -6.05 13.09
CA SER A 22 7.88 -5.18 11.90
C SER A 22 7.06 -5.77 10.76
N LEU A 23 6.27 -4.94 10.09
CA LEU A 23 5.41 -5.34 8.98
C LEU A 23 5.82 -4.66 7.68
N LEU A 24 5.80 -5.42 6.59
CA LEU A 24 5.83 -4.91 5.22
C LEU A 24 4.45 -5.08 4.60
N ILE A 25 3.81 -3.98 4.22
CA ILE A 25 2.51 -3.97 3.56
C ILE A 25 2.71 -3.43 2.14
N ALA A 26 2.33 -4.22 1.13
CA ALA A 26 2.43 -3.84 -0.28
C ALA A 26 1.11 -4.12 -1.00
N LEU A 27 0.52 -3.06 -1.57
CA LEU A 27 -0.71 -3.12 -2.36
C LEU A 27 -0.41 -2.74 -3.80
N GLY A 28 -1.23 -3.26 -4.71
CA GLY A 28 -1.18 -2.89 -6.12
C GLY A 28 -1.89 -1.57 -6.41
N GLU A 29 -2.04 -1.29 -7.70
CA GLU A 29 -2.91 -0.21 -8.19
C GLU A 29 -4.34 -0.32 -7.66
N GLU A 30 -5.07 0.79 -7.68
CA GLU A 30 -6.44 0.91 -7.17
C GLU A 30 -6.54 0.65 -5.64
N GLY A 31 -5.40 0.52 -4.96
CA GLY A 31 -5.24 0.45 -3.52
C GLY A 31 -6.13 -0.59 -2.84
N GLU A 32 -6.81 -0.17 -1.78
CA GLU A 32 -7.70 -1.01 -0.99
C GLU A 32 -8.88 -1.56 -1.83
N ARG A 33 -9.44 -0.72 -2.72
CA ARG A 33 -10.58 -1.08 -3.56
C ARG A 33 -10.21 -2.16 -4.57
N GLY A 34 -9.07 -2.01 -5.25
CA GLY A 34 -8.56 -3.01 -6.19
C GLY A 34 -8.10 -4.29 -5.52
N SER A 35 -7.61 -4.20 -4.28
CA SER A 35 -7.12 -5.35 -3.53
C SER A 35 -8.19 -6.07 -2.72
N SER A 36 -9.42 -5.54 -2.66
CA SER A 36 -10.54 -6.05 -1.85
C SER A 36 -10.14 -6.31 -0.40
N THR A 37 -9.45 -5.35 0.22
CA THR A 37 -9.00 -5.43 1.61
C THR A 37 -9.59 -4.27 2.43
N ASN A 38 -9.19 -4.15 3.69
CA ASN A 38 -9.56 -3.09 4.64
C ASN A 38 -8.35 -2.66 5.50
N ILE A 39 -7.14 -2.85 4.96
CA ILE A 39 -5.88 -2.64 5.69
C ILE A 39 -5.66 -1.18 6.08
N ASN A 40 -6.28 -0.22 5.39
CA ASN A 40 -6.18 1.20 5.78
C ASN A 40 -6.69 1.44 7.20
N PHE A 41 -7.62 0.63 7.70
CA PHE A 41 -8.09 0.70 9.09
C PHE A 41 -6.96 0.54 10.12
N LEU A 42 -5.94 -0.25 9.80
CA LEU A 42 -4.72 -0.35 10.61
C LEU A 42 -3.76 0.80 10.29
N LEU A 43 -3.45 1.05 9.01
CA LEU A 43 -2.44 2.02 8.58
C LEU A 43 -2.74 3.45 9.04
N GLU A 44 -4.01 3.84 9.03
CA GLU A 44 -4.44 5.19 9.42
C GLU A 44 -4.13 5.50 10.89
N GLN A 45 -4.07 4.48 11.76
CA GLN A 45 -3.64 4.64 13.16
C GLN A 45 -2.16 5.04 13.28
N TYR A 46 -1.37 4.76 12.24
CA TYR A 46 0.05 5.12 12.13
C TYR A 46 0.29 6.32 11.20
N GLY A 47 -0.77 7.01 10.77
CA GLY A 47 -0.67 8.21 9.92
C GLY A 47 -0.34 7.94 8.45
N VAL A 48 -0.55 6.71 7.96
CA VAL A 48 -0.32 6.31 6.57
C VAL A 48 -1.61 5.73 5.99
N SER A 49 -1.83 5.87 4.68
CA SER A 49 -2.92 5.20 3.99
C SER A 49 -2.53 4.90 2.54
N VAL A 50 -3.19 3.91 1.93
CA VAL A 50 -3.05 3.60 0.51
C VAL A 50 -4.24 4.17 -0.25
N ASN A 51 -3.96 5.05 -1.21
CA ASN A 51 -4.98 5.66 -2.07
C ASN A 51 -5.56 4.68 -3.09
N SER A 52 -6.80 4.94 -3.52
CA SER A 52 -7.43 4.23 -4.65
C SER A 52 -7.11 4.94 -5.97
N ASP A 53 -5.83 5.03 -6.31
CA ASP A 53 -5.33 5.62 -7.55
C ASP A 53 -4.31 4.69 -8.24
N CYS A 54 -3.78 5.12 -9.39
CA CYS A 54 -2.67 4.45 -10.04
C CYS A 54 -1.65 5.47 -10.54
N VAL A 55 -0.37 5.14 -10.41
CA VAL A 55 0.72 5.96 -10.93
C VAL A 55 0.85 5.69 -12.42
N VAL A 56 0.80 6.76 -13.22
CA VAL A 56 0.99 6.72 -14.68
C VAL A 56 2.17 7.59 -15.09
N ARG A 57 2.90 7.15 -16.12
CA ARG A 57 3.99 7.92 -16.69
C ARG A 57 3.46 9.15 -17.43
N CYS A 58 4.12 10.30 -17.24
CA CYS A 58 3.77 11.53 -17.97
C CYS A 58 4.42 11.63 -19.35
N HIS A 59 5.43 10.81 -19.64
CA HIS A 59 6.15 10.78 -20.91
C HIS A 59 6.38 9.34 -21.36
N PHE A 60 6.36 9.10 -22.68
CA PHE A 60 6.71 7.80 -23.22
C PHE A 60 8.20 7.53 -23.02
N TYR A 61 8.53 6.40 -22.39
CA TYR A 61 9.92 6.00 -22.14
C TYR A 61 10.01 4.48 -21.99
N LYS A 62 10.64 3.81 -22.99
CA LYS A 62 11.11 2.41 -23.04
C LYS A 62 10.11 1.27 -22.74
N TYR A 63 9.24 1.41 -21.75
CA TYR A 63 8.24 0.44 -21.32
C TYR A 63 6.96 0.56 -22.15
N PHE A 64 6.22 -0.53 -22.28
CA PHE A 64 5.02 -0.55 -23.11
C PHE A 64 3.80 -0.03 -22.33
N HIS A 65 3.63 -0.43 -21.06
CA HIS A 65 2.41 -0.11 -20.31
C HIS A 65 2.52 1.24 -19.57
N PRO A 66 1.54 2.15 -19.67
CA PRO A 66 1.60 3.47 -19.04
C PRO A 66 1.72 3.47 -17.52
N LYS A 67 1.38 2.35 -16.86
CA LYS A 67 1.54 2.17 -15.40
C LYS A 67 2.91 1.58 -15.00
N GLU A 68 3.74 1.18 -15.97
CA GLU A 68 5.14 0.81 -15.72
C GLU A 68 5.98 2.10 -15.65
N CYS A 69 5.98 2.72 -14.48
CA CYS A 69 6.58 4.04 -14.26
C CYS A 69 8.04 3.94 -13.79
N PHE A 70 8.95 4.59 -14.51
CA PHE A 70 10.33 4.79 -14.05
C PHE A 70 10.42 6.08 -13.22
N ILE A 71 10.85 5.96 -11.96
CA ILE A 71 11.04 7.09 -11.03
C ILE A 71 12.53 7.26 -10.75
N GLY A 72 13.19 8.20 -11.44
CA GLY A 72 14.62 8.46 -11.27
C GLY A 72 14.99 9.35 -10.07
N ASN A 73 14.05 10.17 -9.59
CA ASN A 73 14.26 11.17 -8.53
C ASN A 73 13.19 11.07 -7.42
N GLY A 74 12.95 9.88 -6.89
CA GLY A 74 11.87 9.59 -5.93
C GLY A 74 12.27 9.52 -4.45
N VAL A 75 13.53 9.78 -4.11
CA VAL A 75 14.00 9.69 -2.71
C VAL A 75 13.60 10.95 -1.94
N LEU A 76 12.62 10.80 -1.03
CA LEU A 76 12.05 11.91 -0.25
C LEU A 76 12.97 12.36 0.90
N ASN A 77 13.59 11.42 1.60
CA ASN A 77 14.49 11.71 2.72
C ASN A 77 15.94 11.69 2.23
N ARG A 78 16.60 12.86 2.21
CA ARG A 78 18.01 13.03 1.82
C ARG A 78 18.81 13.61 2.96
#